data_AF-A0A8S3J659-F1
#
_entry.id   AF-A0A8S3J659-F1
#
_cell.length_a   1.000
_cell.length_b   1.000
_cell.length_c   1.000
_cell.angle_alpha   90.00
_cell.angle_beta   90.00
_cell.angle_gamma   90.00
#
_symmetry.space_group_name_H-M   'P 1'
#
loop_
_entity.id
_entity.type
_entity.pdbx_description
1 polymer ?
#
loop_
_entity_poly.entity_id
_entity_poly.type
_entity_poly.pdbx_seq_one_letter_code
_entity_poly.pdbx_strand_id
1 'polypeptide(L)'
;METQPFLGLLLLTTTIEELGQLNEDCTIKRCNQLKTILNQHVPHILQIIHVLINKHDYELKDALLIKQQVLRCLDRLINRLSILPLPSQLIDDLFQYASSTWSIDALNCIHELILKQHLPRQYDAILHASLRHVIQLILIVEQNLSATIINKLTEILHSLFNLHLKRCESIESFPMFELLTGFYKFTLQQVTNPSFCFFKFESKNFVFLIK
;
A
#
# COMPACT_ATOMS: atom_id res chain seq x y z
N MET A 1 -13.15 -15.06 23.96
CA MET A 1 -12.91 -13.65 24.36
C MET A 1 -12.01 -12.92 23.35
N GLU A 2 -12.00 -13.32 22.07
CA GLU A 2 -11.00 -12.83 21.09
C GLU A 2 -11.51 -11.71 20.16
N THR A 3 -12.75 -11.23 20.33
CA THR A 3 -13.35 -10.17 19.50
C THR A 3 -13.00 -8.75 19.93
N GLN A 4 -12.36 -8.57 21.10
CA GLN A 4 -12.05 -7.23 21.64
C GLN A 4 -11.10 -6.40 20.74
N PRO A 5 -9.99 -6.96 20.19
CA PRO A 5 -9.12 -6.21 19.28
C PRO A 5 -9.85 -5.79 18.01
N PHE A 6 -10.69 -6.67 17.47
CA PHE A 6 -11.49 -6.39 16.27
C PHE A 6 -12.42 -5.20 16.49
N LEU A 7 -13.19 -5.19 17.58
CA LEU A 7 -14.12 -4.09 17.89
C LEU A 7 -13.38 -2.76 18.12
N GLY A 8 -12.24 -2.80 18.83
CA GLY A 8 -11.40 -1.61 19.03
C GLY A 8 -10.87 -1.04 17.72
N LEU A 9 -10.37 -1.90 16.82
CA LEU A 9 -9.90 -1.50 15.50
C LEU A 9 -11.03 -1.00 14.60
N LEU A 10 -12.23 -1.60 14.69
CA LEU A 10 -13.40 -1.14 13.96
C LEU A 10 -13.76 0.29 14.36
N LEU A 11 -13.90 0.55 15.66
CA LEU A 11 -14.19 1.89 16.18
C LEU A 11 -13.11 2.91 15.77
N LEU A 12 -11.83 2.51 15.84
CA LEU A 12 -10.72 3.35 15.42
C LEU A 12 -10.79 3.67 13.93
N THR A 13 -11.05 2.66 13.09
CA THR A 13 -11.17 2.83 11.63
C THR A 13 -12.29 3.79 11.28
N THR A 14 -13.49 3.60 11.87
CA THR A 14 -14.62 4.51 11.69
C THR A 14 -14.27 5.93 12.14
N THR A 15 -13.58 6.07 13.28
CA THR A 15 -13.15 7.40 13.77
C THR A 15 -12.22 8.09 12.78
N ILE A 16 -11.25 7.37 12.19
CA ILE A 16 -10.33 7.92 11.19
C ILE A 16 -11.07 8.32 9.91
N GLU A 17 -12.06 7.52 9.48
CA GLU A 17 -12.88 7.81 8.32
C GLU A 17 -13.70 9.09 8.51
N GLU A 18 -14.40 9.21 9.64
CA GLU A 18 -15.27 10.34 9.98
C GLU A 18 -14.47 11.63 10.22
N LEU A 19 -13.33 11.55 10.92
CA LEU A 19 -12.45 12.72 11.10
C LEU A 19 -11.85 13.25 9.79
N GLY A 20 -11.82 12.40 8.76
CA GLY A 20 -11.32 12.73 7.43
C GLY A 20 -12.35 13.40 6.51
N GLN A 21 -13.65 13.31 6.82
CA GLN A 21 -14.71 13.94 6.03
C GLN A 21 -14.80 15.43 6.39
N LEU A 22 -14.91 16.29 5.38
CA LEU A 22 -15.25 17.69 5.57
C LEU A 22 -16.74 17.75 5.91
N ASN A 23 -17.08 17.51 7.18
CA ASN A 23 -18.46 17.66 7.62
C ASN A 23 -18.81 19.14 7.51
N GLU A 24 -19.86 19.47 6.75
CA GLU A 24 -20.40 20.82 6.61
C GLU A 24 -20.70 21.46 7.97
N ASP A 25 -20.94 20.62 9.00
CA ASP A 25 -21.22 20.98 10.38
C ASP A 25 -19.98 21.34 11.23
N CYS A 26 -18.75 21.19 10.70
CA CYS A 26 -17.52 21.39 11.47
C CYS A 26 -16.71 22.59 10.97
N THR A 27 -16.42 23.53 11.86
CA THR A 27 -15.55 24.68 11.52
C THR A 27 -14.14 24.21 11.15
N ILE A 28 -13.49 24.90 10.19
CA ILE A 28 -12.11 24.64 9.77
C ILE A 28 -11.14 24.57 10.95
N LYS A 29 -11.32 25.45 11.95
CA LYS A 29 -10.51 25.47 13.17
C LYS A 29 -10.63 24.17 13.97
N ARG A 30 -11.85 23.63 14.11
CA ARG A 30 -12.10 22.38 14.82
C ARG A 30 -11.55 21.18 14.05
N CYS A 31 -11.70 21.15 12.71
CA CYS A 31 -11.06 20.14 11.87
C CYS A 31 -9.54 20.11 12.04
N ASN A 32 -8.89 21.28 12.06
CA ASN A 32 -7.43 21.36 12.26
C ASN A 32 -7.00 20.90 13.66
N GLN A 33 -7.78 21.21 14.70
CA GLN A 33 -7.54 20.68 16.05
C GLN A 33 -7.65 19.16 16.09
N LEU A 34 -8.70 18.59 15.50
CA LEU A 34 -8.92 17.14 15.48
C LEU A 34 -7.81 16.41 14.70
N LYS A 35 -7.37 16.96 13.56
CA LYS A 35 -6.22 16.45 12.82
C LYS A 35 -4.94 16.48 13.65
N THR A 36 -4.72 17.55 14.41
CA THR A 36 -3.55 17.69 15.29
C THR A 36 -3.56 16.62 16.38
N ILE A 37 -4.72 16.40 17.02
CA ILE A 37 -4.89 15.37 18.05
C ILE A 37 -4.67 13.98 17.45
N LEU A 38 -5.27 13.68 16.30
CA LEU A 38 -5.08 12.40 15.63
C LEU A 38 -3.59 12.16 15.34
N ASN A 39 -2.91 13.14 14.76
CA ASN A 39 -1.48 13.07 14.42
C ASN A 39 -0.59 12.77 15.64
N GLN A 40 -0.94 13.28 16.83
CA GLN A 40 -0.22 12.98 18.08
C GLN A 40 -0.32 11.50 18.48
N HIS A 41 -1.43 10.84 18.15
CA HIS A 41 -1.67 9.43 18.50
C HIS A 41 -1.23 8.45 17.42
N VAL A 42 -0.95 8.90 16.19
CA VAL A 42 -0.54 8.03 15.08
C VAL A 42 0.63 7.10 15.42
N PRO A 43 1.73 7.53 16.07
CA PRO A 43 2.83 6.63 16.39
C PRO A 43 2.40 5.42 17.24
N HIS A 44 1.51 5.66 18.22
CA HIS A 44 0.97 4.60 19.07
C HIS A 44 0.03 3.68 18.31
N ILE A 45 -0.82 4.24 17.44
CA ILE A 45 -1.70 3.44 16.57
C ILE A 45 -0.88 2.53 15.64
N LEU A 46 0.19 3.05 15.03
CA LEU A 46 1.08 2.26 14.18
C LEU A 46 1.80 1.16 14.95
N GLN A 47 2.19 1.41 16.21
CA GLN A 47 2.77 0.39 17.08
C GLN A 47 1.76 -0.74 17.35
N ILE A 48 0.50 -0.41 17.65
CA ILE A 48 -0.57 -1.41 17.84
C ILE A 48 -0.77 -2.21 16.54
N ILE A 49 -0.85 -1.54 15.39
CA ILE A 49 -0.98 -2.18 14.07
C ILE A 49 0.16 -3.16 13.83
N HIS A 50 1.41 -2.74 14.04
CA HIS A 50 2.59 -3.58 13.86
C HIS A 50 2.53 -4.85 14.73
N VAL A 51 2.18 -4.71 16.02
CA VAL A 51 2.00 -5.87 16.92
C VAL A 51 0.92 -6.82 16.42
N LEU A 52 -0.21 -6.30 15.94
CA LEU A 52 -1.34 -7.12 15.51
C LEU A 52 -1.13 -7.80 14.16
N ILE A 53 -0.40 -7.18 13.22
CA ILE A 53 -0.02 -7.82 11.94
C ILE A 53 0.84 -9.07 12.20
N ASN A 54 1.80 -8.94 13.11
CA ASN A 54 2.80 -9.96 13.42
C ASN A 54 2.36 -10.99 14.46
N LYS A 55 1.17 -10.82 15.05
CA LYS A 55 0.67 -11.78 16.03
C LYS A 55 0.16 -13.06 15.34
N HIS A 56 0.60 -14.20 15.86
CA HIS A 56 0.29 -15.54 15.33
C HIS A 56 -0.66 -16.37 16.22
N ASP A 57 -0.94 -15.91 17.45
CA ASP A 57 -1.61 -16.70 18.50
C ASP A 57 -3.15 -16.67 18.47
N TYR A 58 -3.77 -16.42 17.32
CA TYR A 58 -5.23 -16.35 17.21
C TYR A 58 -5.81 -17.65 16.64
N GLU A 59 -7.03 -18.03 17.03
CA GLU A 59 -7.76 -19.07 16.32
C GLU A 59 -7.88 -18.69 14.83
N LEU A 60 -7.69 -19.66 13.91
CA LEU A 60 -7.51 -19.40 12.47
C LEU A 60 -8.52 -18.44 11.83
N LYS A 61 -9.79 -18.48 12.27
CA LYS A 61 -10.86 -17.61 11.74
C LYS A 61 -10.82 -16.20 12.34
N ASP A 62 -10.62 -16.09 13.64
CA ASP A 62 -10.55 -14.80 14.35
C ASP A 62 -9.26 -14.05 13.97
N ALA A 63 -8.17 -14.79 13.74
CA ALA A 63 -6.91 -14.29 13.21
C ALA A 63 -7.10 -13.53 11.89
N LEU A 64 -7.83 -14.14 10.93
CA LEU A 64 -8.02 -13.56 9.60
C LEU A 64 -8.86 -12.29 9.66
N LEU A 65 -9.96 -12.29 10.44
CA LEU A 65 -10.83 -11.13 10.61
C LEU A 65 -10.09 -9.96 11.26
N ILE A 66 -9.29 -10.24 12.30
CA ILE A 66 -8.47 -9.22 12.95
C ILE A 66 -7.46 -8.66 11.95
N LYS A 67 -6.73 -9.51 11.21
CA LYS A 67 -5.73 -9.05 10.22
C LYS A 67 -6.36 -8.21 9.11
N GLN A 68 -7.53 -8.60 8.58
CA GLN A 68 -8.27 -7.80 7.62
C GLN A 68 -8.63 -6.42 8.19
N GLN A 69 -9.11 -6.38 9.44
CA GLN A 69 -9.46 -5.11 10.08
C GLN A 69 -8.22 -4.24 10.38
N VAL A 70 -7.08 -4.85 10.72
CA VAL A 70 -5.80 -4.15 10.89
C VAL A 70 -5.37 -3.51 9.58
N LEU A 71 -5.42 -4.23 8.47
CA LEU A 71 -5.06 -3.72 7.14
C LEU A 71 -6.00 -2.60 6.71
N ARG A 72 -7.31 -2.72 6.94
CA ARG A 72 -8.26 -1.63 6.68
C ARG A 72 -7.95 -0.39 7.51
N CYS A 73 -7.64 -0.56 8.80
CA CYS A 73 -7.26 0.56 9.66
C CYS A 73 -5.99 1.25 9.13
N LEU A 74 -4.98 0.47 8.73
CA LEU A 74 -3.75 0.97 8.13
C LEU A 74 -3.99 1.72 6.81
N ASP A 75 -4.79 1.15 5.90
CA ASP A 75 -5.21 1.78 4.65
C ASP A 75 -5.82 3.17 4.90
N ARG A 76 -6.76 3.26 5.85
CA ARG A 76 -7.38 4.55 6.22
C ARG A 76 -6.41 5.54 6.81
N LEU A 77 -5.49 5.09 7.67
CA LEU A 77 -4.45 5.96 8.21
C LEU A 77 -3.54 6.50 7.11
N ILE A 78 -3.05 5.63 6.22
CA ILE A 78 -2.21 6.04 5.09
C ILE A 78 -2.98 7.04 4.23
N ASN A 79 -4.22 6.73 3.83
CA ASN A 79 -5.03 7.58 2.98
C ASN A 79 -5.38 8.95 3.61
N ARG A 80 -5.47 9.05 4.94
CA ARG A 80 -5.86 10.32 5.60
C ARG A 80 -4.71 11.21 6.05
N LEU A 81 -3.56 10.63 6.37
CA LEU A 81 -2.44 11.41 6.86
C LEU A 81 -1.66 12.04 5.70
N SER A 82 -1.43 13.36 5.75
CA SER A 82 -0.76 14.11 4.68
C SER A 82 0.73 13.76 4.57
N ILE A 83 1.36 13.42 5.69
CA ILE A 83 2.76 13.01 5.79
C ILE A 83 2.82 11.96 6.89
N LEU A 84 3.22 10.74 6.56
CA LEU A 84 3.51 9.74 7.55
C LEU A 84 4.75 8.95 7.15
N PRO A 85 5.91 9.18 7.78
CA PRO A 85 6.98 8.20 7.71
C PRO A 85 6.50 6.98 8.49
N LEU A 86 5.92 6.01 7.78
CA LEU A 86 5.68 4.70 8.37
C LEU A 86 7.02 4.13 8.83
N PRO A 87 7.07 3.47 10.00
CA PRO A 87 8.26 2.75 10.44
C PRO A 87 8.70 1.77 9.36
N SER A 88 10.00 1.73 9.05
CA SER A 88 10.54 0.82 8.02
C SER A 88 10.15 -0.64 8.29
N GLN A 89 10.20 -1.05 9.56
CA GLN A 89 9.79 -2.38 9.98
C GLN A 89 8.34 -2.71 9.59
N LEU A 90 7.41 -1.75 9.78
CA LEU A 90 6.00 -1.96 9.43
C LEU A 90 5.81 -2.07 7.91
N ILE A 91 6.62 -1.34 7.13
CA ILE A 91 6.64 -1.47 5.67
C ILE A 91 7.10 -2.87 5.29
N ASP A 92 8.23 -3.32 5.84
CA ASP A 92 8.81 -4.64 5.55
C ASP A 92 7.82 -5.76 5.90
N ASP A 93 7.21 -5.70 7.09
CA ASP A 93 6.20 -6.67 7.53
C ASP A 93 4.96 -6.68 6.62
N LEU A 94 4.49 -5.51 6.17
CA LEU A 94 3.36 -5.39 5.26
C LEU A 94 3.67 -6.07 3.91
N PHE A 95 4.87 -5.85 3.37
CA PHE A 95 5.28 -6.48 2.12
C PHE A 95 5.51 -7.99 2.28
N GLN A 96 6.09 -8.43 3.41
CA GLN A 96 6.21 -9.84 3.73
C GLN A 96 4.83 -10.51 3.83
N TYR A 97 3.88 -9.87 4.51
CA TYR A 97 2.50 -10.36 4.59
C TYR A 97 1.82 -10.41 3.22
N ALA A 98 1.99 -9.39 2.38
CA ALA A 98 1.44 -9.36 1.02
C ALA A 98 2.04 -10.47 0.14
N SER A 99 3.35 -10.69 0.20
CA SER A 99 4.05 -11.73 -0.59
C SER A 99 3.64 -13.16 -0.24
N SER A 100 3.28 -13.40 1.03
CA SER A 100 2.90 -14.73 1.51
C SER A 100 1.40 -15.03 1.36
N THR A 101 0.55 -14.01 1.48
CA THR A 101 -0.91 -14.19 1.49
C THR A 101 -1.60 -13.74 0.21
N TRP A 102 -0.95 -12.91 -0.60
CA TRP A 102 -1.58 -12.18 -1.71
C TRP A 102 -2.90 -11.51 -1.29
N SER A 103 -2.96 -10.98 -0.06
CA SER A 103 -4.14 -10.29 0.46
C SER A 103 -4.38 -9.00 -0.31
N ILE A 104 -5.60 -8.85 -0.84
CA ILE A 104 -6.01 -7.62 -1.54
C ILE A 104 -5.95 -6.39 -0.63
N ASP A 105 -6.28 -6.53 0.66
CA ASP A 105 -6.22 -5.44 1.64
C ASP A 105 -4.78 -4.99 1.89
N ALA A 106 -3.82 -5.93 1.90
CA ALA A 106 -2.40 -5.61 2.03
C ALA A 106 -1.87 -4.90 0.77
N LEU A 107 -2.27 -5.37 -0.42
CA LEU A 107 -1.93 -4.70 -1.68
C LEU A 107 -2.57 -3.31 -1.80
N ASN A 108 -3.77 -3.09 -1.24
CA ASN A 108 -4.37 -1.77 -1.14
C ASN A 108 -3.51 -0.84 -0.27
N CYS A 109 -3.06 -1.28 0.91
CA CYS A 109 -2.16 -0.50 1.76
C CYS A 109 -0.86 -0.13 1.03
N ILE A 110 -0.26 -1.08 0.31
CA ILE A 110 0.94 -0.86 -0.52
C ILE A 110 0.65 0.15 -1.63
N HIS A 111 -0.49 0.04 -2.30
CA HIS A 111 -0.84 0.97 -3.37
C HIS A 111 -1.03 2.39 -2.84
N GLU A 112 -1.77 2.58 -1.75
CA GLU A 112 -1.96 3.88 -1.11
C GLU A 112 -0.63 4.49 -0.65
N LEU A 113 0.28 3.65 -0.13
CA LEU A 113 1.65 4.07 0.21
C LEU A 113 2.35 4.67 -1.02
N ILE A 114 2.34 3.97 -2.14
CA ILE A 114 3.02 4.40 -3.38
C ILE A 114 2.35 5.65 -3.95
N LEU A 115 1.02 5.73 -3.95
CA LEU A 115 0.27 6.91 -4.41
C LEU A 115 0.63 8.16 -3.59
N LYS A 116 0.80 8.00 -2.28
CA LYS A 116 1.06 9.12 -1.37
C LYS A 116 2.51 9.53 -1.23
N GLN A 117 3.45 8.79 -1.81
CA GLN A 117 4.88 9.08 -1.71
C GLN A 117 5.34 10.31 -2.54
N HIS A 118 4.56 11.39 -2.58
CA HIS A 118 5.01 12.74 -2.96
C HIS A 118 5.89 13.38 -1.86
N LEU A 119 6.72 12.56 -1.23
CA LEU A 119 7.54 12.95 -0.11
C LEU A 119 8.70 13.85 -0.59
N PRO A 120 9.10 14.87 0.20
CA PRO A 120 10.37 15.56 -0.01
C PRO A 120 11.54 14.58 -0.12
N ARG A 121 12.63 14.95 -0.81
CA ARG A 121 13.80 14.08 -1.05
C ARG A 121 14.40 13.46 0.22
N GLN A 122 14.19 14.07 1.38
CA GLN A 122 14.62 13.52 2.67
C GLN A 122 14.04 12.12 2.98
N TYR A 123 12.96 11.70 2.32
CA TYR A 123 12.38 10.37 2.47
C TYR A 123 12.64 9.43 1.28
N ASP A 124 13.62 9.76 0.41
CA ASP A 124 14.02 8.90 -0.72
C ASP A 124 14.40 7.50 -0.26
N ALA A 125 14.97 7.34 0.94
CA ALA A 125 15.30 6.04 1.50
C ALA A 125 14.07 5.16 1.71
N ILE A 126 12.97 5.73 2.21
CA ILE A 126 11.70 5.01 2.44
C ILE A 126 11.06 4.66 1.10
N LEU A 127 10.98 5.63 0.18
CA LEU A 127 10.47 5.40 -1.18
C LEU A 127 11.26 4.28 -1.87
N HIS A 128 12.60 4.36 -1.86
CA HIS A 128 13.47 3.35 -2.45
C HIS A 128 13.23 1.97 -1.81
N ALA A 129 13.12 1.89 -0.48
CA ALA A 129 12.78 0.63 0.18
C ALA A 129 11.42 0.08 -0.27
N SER A 130 10.36 0.90 -0.29
CA SER A 130 9.03 0.47 -0.74
C SER A 130 9.03 -0.03 -2.18
N LEU A 131 9.68 0.71 -3.09
CA LEU A 131 9.74 0.34 -4.51
C LEU A 131 10.57 -0.93 -4.74
N ARG A 132 11.63 -1.17 -3.97
CA ARG A 132 12.35 -2.46 -4.02
C ARG A 132 11.46 -3.63 -3.66
N HIS A 133 10.59 -3.47 -2.66
CA HIS A 133 9.64 -4.53 -2.31
C HIS A 133 8.57 -4.73 -3.40
N VAL A 134 8.13 -3.68 -4.09
CA VAL A 134 7.25 -3.82 -5.27
C VAL A 134 7.93 -4.63 -6.37
N ILE A 135 9.22 -4.37 -6.63
CA ILE A 135 10.02 -5.14 -7.59
C ILE A 135 10.09 -6.62 -7.18
N GLN A 136 10.30 -6.90 -5.88
CA GLN A 136 10.30 -8.26 -5.37
C GLN A 136 8.95 -8.94 -5.59
N LEU A 137 7.84 -8.26 -5.28
CA LEU A 137 6.49 -8.80 -5.50
C LEU A 137 6.27 -9.21 -6.95
N ILE A 138 6.59 -8.36 -7.92
CA ILE A 138 6.38 -8.69 -9.34
C ILE A 138 7.31 -9.77 -9.86
N LEU A 139 8.49 -9.94 -9.26
CA LEU A 139 9.43 -11.00 -9.63
C LEU A 139 8.98 -12.39 -9.14
N ILE A 140 8.22 -12.45 -8.03
CA ILE A 140 7.70 -13.69 -7.45
C ILE A 140 6.27 -14.02 -7.91
N VAL A 141 5.64 -13.18 -8.74
CA VAL A 141 4.28 -13.45 -9.26
C VAL A 141 4.25 -14.80 -9.96
N GLU A 142 3.31 -15.64 -9.54
CA GLU A 142 3.01 -16.94 -10.15
C GLU A 142 1.84 -16.85 -11.14
N GLN A 143 1.75 -17.79 -12.08
CA GLN A 143 0.72 -17.80 -13.14
C GLN A 143 -0.71 -18.07 -12.62
N ASN A 144 -0.88 -18.49 -11.36
CA ASN A 144 -2.16 -18.93 -10.81
C ASN A 144 -2.86 -17.89 -9.91
N LEU A 145 -2.39 -16.64 -9.90
CA LEU A 145 -3.04 -15.58 -9.12
C LEU A 145 -4.42 -15.23 -9.69
N SER A 146 -5.34 -14.82 -8.80
CA SER A 146 -6.67 -14.38 -9.22
C SER A 146 -6.60 -13.07 -10.01
N ALA A 147 -7.57 -12.86 -10.91
CA ALA A 147 -7.66 -11.64 -11.72
C ALA A 147 -7.69 -10.36 -10.85
N THR A 148 -8.33 -10.41 -9.68
CA THR A 148 -8.37 -9.28 -8.73
C THR A 148 -6.98 -8.86 -8.26
N ILE A 149 -6.12 -9.83 -7.94
CA ILE A 149 -4.75 -9.57 -7.48
C ILE A 149 -3.88 -9.05 -8.63
N ILE A 150 -3.99 -9.67 -9.80
CA ILE A 150 -3.28 -9.24 -11.02
C ILE A 150 -3.64 -7.80 -11.37
N ASN A 151 -4.93 -7.45 -11.36
CA ASN A 151 -5.38 -6.09 -11.64
C ASN A 151 -4.81 -5.11 -10.61
N LYS A 152 -4.81 -5.48 -9.32
CA LYS A 152 -4.25 -4.62 -8.28
C LYS A 152 -2.75 -4.39 -8.42
N LEU A 153 -1.98 -5.43 -8.77
CA LEU A 153 -0.55 -5.29 -9.06
C LEU A 153 -0.31 -4.40 -10.29
N THR A 154 -1.19 -4.50 -11.29
CA THR A 154 -1.14 -3.63 -12.47
C THR A 154 -1.37 -2.17 -12.11
N GLU A 155 -2.34 -1.88 -11.22
CA GLU A 155 -2.54 -0.52 -10.69
C GLU A 155 -1.32 -0.01 -9.93
N ILE A 156 -0.72 -0.84 -9.07
CA ILE A 156 0.49 -0.50 -8.31
C ILE A 156 1.65 -0.15 -9.25
N LEU A 157 1.89 -0.98 -10.27
CA LEU A 157 2.94 -0.75 -11.26
C LEU A 157 2.69 0.52 -12.05
N HIS A 158 1.43 0.77 -12.44
CA HIS A 158 1.06 1.99 -13.13
C HIS A 158 1.40 3.23 -12.29
N SER A 159 1.04 3.23 -11.01
CA SER A 159 1.37 4.32 -10.10
C SER A 159 2.88 4.50 -9.92
N LEU A 160 3.65 3.41 -9.84
CA LEU A 160 5.11 3.46 -9.81
C LEU A 160 5.66 4.16 -11.05
N PHE A 161 5.28 3.71 -12.24
CA PHE A 161 5.83 4.25 -13.50
C PHE A 161 5.42 5.71 -13.74
N ASN A 162 4.17 6.07 -13.42
CA ASN A 162 3.69 7.43 -13.64
C ASN A 162 4.23 8.44 -12.66
N LEU A 163 4.34 8.07 -11.38
CA LEU A 163 4.66 9.03 -10.31
C LEU A 163 6.14 9.04 -9.97
N HIS A 164 6.82 7.89 -10.05
CA HIS A 164 8.13 7.71 -9.42
C HIS A 164 9.27 7.38 -10.37
N LEU A 165 8.99 6.96 -11.62
CA LEU A 165 10.03 6.49 -12.55
C LEU A 165 11.22 7.44 -12.69
N LYS A 166 10.97 8.72 -12.99
CA LYS A 166 12.04 9.73 -13.15
C LYS A 166 12.89 9.89 -11.88
N ARG A 167 12.27 9.70 -10.72
CA ARG A 167 12.94 9.78 -9.43
C ARG A 167 13.78 8.54 -9.19
N CYS A 168 13.29 7.35 -9.55
CA CYS A 168 14.06 6.12 -9.57
C CYS A 168 15.27 6.19 -10.51
N GLU A 169 15.09 6.72 -11.72
CA GLU A 169 16.18 6.93 -12.69
C GLU A 169 17.28 7.84 -12.16
N SER A 170 16.95 8.78 -11.27
CA SER A 170 17.92 9.68 -10.65
C SER A 170 18.70 9.06 -9.48
N ILE A 171 18.29 7.89 -8.98
CA ILE A 171 18.94 7.18 -7.87
C ILE A 171 19.85 6.10 -8.46
N GLU A 172 21.16 6.31 -8.41
CA GLU A 172 22.16 5.39 -9.01
C GLU A 172 22.06 3.94 -8.49
N SER A 173 21.75 3.78 -7.20
CA SER A 173 21.60 2.45 -6.57
C SER A 173 20.26 1.77 -6.84
N PHE A 174 19.34 2.42 -7.57
CA PHE A 174 18.02 1.87 -7.79
C PHE A 174 18.08 0.70 -8.79
N PRO A 175 17.46 -0.46 -8.48
CA PRO A 175 17.51 -1.65 -9.33
C PRO A 175 16.58 -1.53 -10.55
N MET A 176 16.94 -0.64 -11.49
CA MET A 176 16.16 -0.37 -12.71
C MET A 176 16.08 -1.60 -13.63
N PHE A 177 17.15 -2.39 -13.70
CA PHE A 177 17.19 -3.59 -14.53
C PHE A 177 16.20 -4.65 -14.03
N GLU A 178 16.14 -4.86 -12.72
CA GLU A 178 15.23 -5.79 -12.07
C GLU A 178 13.77 -5.33 -12.20
N LEU A 179 13.51 -4.02 -12.07
CA LEU A 179 12.18 -3.46 -12.31
C LEU A 179 11.69 -3.77 -13.74
N LEU A 180 12.51 -3.46 -14.75
CA LEU A 180 12.13 -3.68 -16.16
C LEU A 180 12.00 -5.17 -16.48
N THR A 181 12.88 -6.00 -15.92
CA THR A 181 12.82 -7.46 -16.09
C THR A 181 11.56 -8.06 -15.45
N GLY A 182 11.24 -7.67 -14.21
CA GLY A 182 10.04 -8.11 -13.52
C GLY A 182 8.77 -7.63 -14.23
N PHE A 183 8.75 -6.37 -14.68
CA PHE A 183 7.65 -5.81 -15.44
C PHE A 183 7.42 -6.54 -16.78
N TYR A 184 8.49 -6.85 -17.51
CA TYR A 184 8.39 -7.59 -18.77
C TYR A 184 7.85 -9.00 -18.55
N LYS A 185 8.39 -9.73 -17.56
CA LYS A 185 7.90 -11.06 -17.18
C LYS A 185 6.42 -11.02 -16.77
N PHE A 186 6.05 -10.09 -15.89
CA PHE A 186 4.67 -9.89 -15.46
C PHE A 186 3.76 -9.64 -16.66
N THR A 187 4.07 -8.66 -17.51
CA THR A 187 3.28 -8.31 -18.70
C THR A 187 3.08 -9.50 -19.63
N LEU A 188 4.14 -10.27 -19.92
CA LEU A 188 4.04 -11.42 -20.82
C LEU A 188 3.24 -12.59 -20.24
N GLN A 189 3.35 -12.83 -18.94
CA GLN A 189 2.55 -13.85 -18.27
C GLN A 189 1.04 -13.55 -18.34
N GLN A 190 0.66 -12.28 -18.49
CA GLN A 190 -0.73 -11.86 -18.54
C GLN A 190 -1.36 -11.84 -19.95
N VAL A 191 -0.60 -12.16 -21.01
CA VAL A 191 -1.08 -12.16 -22.40
C VAL A 191 -2.21 -13.18 -22.64
N THR A 192 -2.38 -14.16 -21.76
CA THR A 192 -3.48 -15.13 -21.80
C THR A 192 -4.78 -14.61 -21.18
N ASN A 193 -4.77 -13.45 -20.53
CA ASN A 193 -5.93 -12.89 -19.84
C ASN A 193 -6.67 -11.89 -20.75
N PRO A 194 -7.93 -12.15 -21.15
CA PRO A 194 -8.64 -11.34 -22.16
C PRO A 194 -8.89 -9.88 -21.75
N SER A 195 -8.75 -9.54 -20.47
CA SER A 195 -8.88 -8.17 -19.94
C SER A 195 -7.57 -7.39 -19.90
N PHE A 196 -6.44 -7.98 -20.30
CA PHE A 196 -5.13 -7.39 -20.08
C PHE A 196 -4.77 -6.34 -21.14
N CYS A 197 -4.44 -5.13 -20.67
CA CYS A 197 -3.97 -4.03 -21.51
C CYS A 197 -2.45 -4.15 -21.74
N PHE A 198 -2.01 -3.97 -22.97
CA PHE A 198 -0.58 -3.92 -23.27
C PHE A 198 -0.01 -2.55 -22.89
N PHE A 199 1.17 -2.55 -22.30
CA PHE A 199 1.96 -1.33 -22.13
C PHE A 199 2.78 -1.10 -23.40
N LYS A 200 2.52 -0.01 -24.11
CA LYS A 200 3.39 0.45 -25.20
C LYS A 200 4.35 1.50 -24.66
N PHE A 201 5.64 1.28 -24.92
CA PHE A 201 6.69 2.25 -24.62
C PHE A 201 6.70 3.28 -25.76
N GLU A 202 6.16 4.48 -25.53
CA GLU A 202 6.28 5.59 -26.49
C GLU A 202 7.12 6.72 -25.88
N SER A 203 8.40 6.73 -26.27
CA SER A 203 9.35 7.85 -26.24
C SER A 203 9.10 8.96 -25.19
N LYS A 204 8.94 8.56 -23.92
CA LYS A 204 8.83 9.34 -22.64
C LYS A 204 7.53 9.14 -21.84
N ASN A 205 6.52 8.44 -22.36
CA ASN A 205 5.28 8.14 -21.63
C ASN A 205 4.91 6.65 -21.73
N PHE A 206 4.34 6.11 -20.64
CA PHE A 206 3.67 4.81 -20.65
C PHE A 206 2.27 5.01 -21.23
N VAL A 207 1.99 4.43 -22.41
CA VAL A 207 0.68 4.51 -23.06
C VAL A 207 -0.01 3.15 -22.93
N PHE A 208 -1.23 3.16 -22.39
CA PHE A 208 -2.09 1.97 -22.31
C PHE A 208 -2.75 1.71 -23.65
N LEU A 209 -2.59 0.49 -24.15
CA LEU A 209 -3.41 0.00 -25.25
C LEU A 209 -4.45 -0.95 -24.69
N ILE A 210 -5.69 -0.48 -24.66
CA ILE A 210 -6.87 -1.31 -24.45
C ILE A 210 -7.15 -2.04 -25.77
N LYS A 211 -7.42 -3.34 -25.69
CA LYS A 211 -7.88 -4.13 -26.84
C LYS A 211 -9.39 -4.03 -26.99
#